data_AF-A0A6G8CBI1-F1
#
_entry.id   AF-A0A6G8CBI1-F1
#
_cell.length_a   1.000
_cell.length_b   1.000
_cell.length_c   1.000
_cell.angle_alpha   90.00
_cell.angle_beta   90.00
_cell.angle_gamma   90.00
#
_symmetry.space_group_name_H-M   'P 1'
#
loop_
_entity.id
_entity.type
_entity.pdbx_description
1 polymer ?
#
loop_
_entity_poly.entity_id
_entity_poly.type
_entity_poly.pdbx_seq_one_letter_code
_entity_poly.pdbx_strand_id
1 'polypeptide(L)'
;MSLSLRNLTRKLPLGAALSLDLLLLVCNSLNGHYNAPAGILYTPIVVPLVVWLIAFSRNRNPILKAVLSGCLISLHDISIKLYGGGMHDPQGQGVVHLFLFIALLPSFLILVAAVDQDGSTKPKVRRVAKLLFVVLVGIHLVVTSDLGAGQCINC
;
A
#
# COMPACT_ATOMS: atom_id res chain seq x y z
N MET A 1 13.93 -10.79 37.04
CA MET A 1 14.01 -9.52 36.27
C MET A 1 12.92 -9.57 35.21
N SER A 2 11.67 -9.24 35.57
CA SER A 2 10.55 -9.25 34.63
C SER A 2 10.61 -7.97 33.79
N LEU A 3 11.24 -8.05 32.62
CA LEU A 3 11.09 -7.04 31.58
C LEU A 3 9.60 -6.95 31.27
N SER A 4 8.99 -5.88 31.77
CA SER A 4 7.58 -5.58 31.63
C SER A 4 7.23 -5.48 30.15
N LEU A 5 6.60 -6.54 29.62
CA LEU A 5 5.98 -6.62 28.28
C LEU A 5 5.00 -5.47 27.99
N ARG A 6 4.68 -4.62 28.99
CA ARG A 6 3.85 -3.43 28.82
C ARG A 6 4.47 -2.39 27.89
N ASN A 7 5.81 -2.33 27.78
CA ASN A 7 6.46 -1.36 26.90
C ASN A 7 6.45 -1.76 25.41
N LEU A 8 6.13 -3.03 25.08
CA LEU A 8 6.10 -3.52 23.69
C LEU A 8 4.78 -3.22 22.94
N THR A 9 3.78 -2.64 23.61
CA THR A 9 2.44 -2.41 23.04
C THR A 9 2.17 -0.97 22.63
N ARG A 10 3.21 -0.12 22.53
CA ARG A 10 3.04 1.21 21.96
C ARG A 10 2.85 1.10 20.45
N LYS A 11 1.59 1.09 20.01
CA LYS A 11 1.23 1.29 18.60
C LYS A 11 1.90 2.58 18.09
N LEU A 12 2.49 2.51 16.89
CA LEU A 12 3.13 3.66 16.26
C LEU A 12 2.13 4.82 16.10
N PRO A 13 2.53 6.07 16.39
CA PRO A 13 1.69 7.22 16.07
C PRO A 13 1.49 7.32 14.55
N LEU A 14 0.30 7.77 14.12
CA LEU A 14 -0.06 7.80 12.70
C LEU A 14 0.93 8.59 11.84
N GLY A 15 1.41 9.73 12.35
CA GLY A 15 2.41 10.52 11.64
C GLY A 15 3.71 9.76 11.38
N ALA A 16 4.20 8.98 12.35
CA ALA A 16 5.40 8.17 12.17
C ALA A 16 5.17 7.00 11.20
N ALA A 17 3.99 6.37 11.23
CA ALA A 17 3.63 5.34 10.26
C ALA A 17 3.65 5.91 8.84
N LEU A 18 3.00 7.06 8.60
CA LEU A 18 3.00 7.75 7.31
C LEU A 18 4.40 8.15 6.85
N SER A 19 5.24 8.68 7.75
CA SER A 19 6.63 9.00 7.41
C SER A 19 7.43 7.78 6.98
N LEU A 20 7.25 6.65 7.66
CA LEU A 20 7.91 5.39 7.30
C LEU A 20 7.38 4.83 5.98
N ASP A 21 6.07 4.91 5.75
CA ASP A 21 5.45 4.49 4.48
C ASP A 21 6.01 5.30 3.31
N LEU A 22 6.02 6.62 3.42
CA LEU A 22 6.56 7.49 2.37
C LEU A 22 8.04 7.21 2.11
N LEU A 23 8.84 7.03 3.17
CA LEU A 23 10.24 6.66 3.01
C LEU A 23 10.38 5.31 2.29
N LEU A 24 9.60 4.31 2.68
CA LEU A 24 9.60 2.99 2.05
C LEU A 24 9.23 3.06 0.56
N LEU A 25 8.19 3.83 0.23
CA LEU A 25 7.75 4.03 -1.15
C LEU A 25 8.80 4.77 -1.99
N VAL A 26 9.43 5.82 -1.45
CA VAL A 26 10.51 6.54 -2.12
C VAL A 26 11.70 5.62 -2.36
N CYS A 27 12.14 4.86 -1.35
CA CYS A 27 13.22 3.90 -1.49
C CYS A 27 12.92 2.84 -2.56
N ASN A 28 11.70 2.28 -2.56
CA ASN A 28 11.31 1.30 -3.57
C ASN A 28 11.23 1.91 -4.97
N SER A 29 10.72 3.13 -5.10
CA SER A 29 10.64 3.85 -6.37
C SER A 29 12.02 4.16 -6.94
N LEU A 30 12.94 4.66 -6.12
CA LEU A 30 14.33 4.91 -6.53
C LEU A 30 15.02 3.62 -6.95
N ASN A 31 14.83 2.54 -6.19
CA ASN A 31 15.37 1.24 -6.56
C ASN A 31 14.77 0.72 -7.88
N GLY A 32 13.46 0.89 -8.09
CA GLY A 32 12.80 0.53 -9.35
C GLY A 32 13.25 1.39 -10.55
N HIS A 33 13.62 2.64 -10.31
CA HIS A 33 14.12 3.55 -11.34
C HIS A 33 15.51 3.15 -11.86
N TYR A 34 16.45 2.87 -10.94
CA TYR A 34 17.83 2.54 -11.30
C TYR A 34 18.08 1.04 -11.55
N ASN A 35 17.30 0.16 -10.91
CA ASN A 35 17.48 -1.30 -10.96
C ASN A 35 16.20 -2.00 -11.43
N ALA A 36 15.66 -1.60 -12.59
CA ALA A 36 14.50 -2.28 -13.15
C ALA A 36 14.77 -3.78 -13.38
N PRO A 37 13.80 -4.69 -13.13
CA PRO A 37 12.42 -4.46 -12.70
C PRO A 37 12.21 -4.57 -11.17
N ALA A 38 13.23 -4.35 -10.34
CA ALA A 38 13.19 -4.68 -8.90
C ALA A 38 12.03 -3.99 -8.14
N GLY A 39 11.70 -2.75 -8.49
CA GLY A 39 10.59 -2.02 -7.86
C GLY A 39 9.23 -2.72 -8.05
N ILE A 40 9.01 -3.37 -9.20
CA ILE A 40 7.82 -4.16 -9.48
C ILE A 40 7.85 -5.45 -8.66
N LEU A 41 9.00 -6.16 -8.69
CA LEU A 41 9.19 -7.44 -8.00
C LEU A 41 8.97 -7.35 -6.49
N TYR A 42 9.27 -6.20 -5.87
CA TYR A 42 9.05 -5.98 -4.44
C TYR A 42 7.63 -5.53 -4.05
N THR A 43 6.76 -5.23 -5.02
CA THR A 43 5.36 -4.82 -4.77
C THR A 43 4.60 -5.78 -3.85
N PRO A 44 4.69 -7.13 -3.98
CA PRO A 44 4.04 -8.09 -3.09
C PRO A 44 4.45 -8.01 -1.62
N ILE A 45 5.57 -7.35 -1.31
CA ILE A 45 6.08 -7.15 0.06
C ILE A 45 5.82 -5.72 0.51
N VAL A 46 6.15 -4.74 -0.33
CA VAL A 46 6.07 -3.31 -0.01
C VAL A 46 4.63 -2.88 0.26
N VAL A 47 3.69 -3.23 -0.63
CA VAL A 47 2.29 -2.79 -0.50
C VAL A 47 1.63 -3.35 0.77
N PRO A 48 1.74 -4.65 1.11
CA PRO A 48 1.22 -5.17 2.38
C PRO A 48 1.87 -4.55 3.61
N LEU A 49 3.17 -4.28 3.56
CA LEU A 49 3.88 -3.63 4.66
C LEU A 49 3.38 -2.20 4.90
N VAL A 50 3.14 -1.45 3.82
CA VAL A 50 2.56 -0.11 3.89
C VAL A 50 1.15 -0.13 4.49
N VAL A 51 0.31 -1.07 4.05
CA VAL A 51 -1.01 -1.24 4.66
C VAL A 51 -0.90 -1.64 6.12
N TRP A 52 0.04 -2.50 6.49
CA TRP A 52 0.26 -2.93 7.86
C TRP A 52 0.62 -1.76 8.79
N LEU A 53 1.54 -0.88 8.37
CA LEU A 53 1.96 0.30 9.14
C LEU A 53 0.78 1.23 9.45
N ILE A 54 -0.07 1.52 8.45
CA ILE A 54 -1.29 2.32 8.66
C ILE A 54 -2.33 1.57 9.49
N ALA A 55 -2.62 0.31 9.14
CA ALA A 55 -3.69 -0.47 9.72
C ALA A 55 -3.47 -0.73 11.23
N PHE A 56 -2.23 -0.93 11.65
CA PHE A 56 -1.87 -1.13 13.06
C PHE A 56 -1.37 0.13 13.79
N SER A 57 -1.40 1.29 13.13
CA SER A 57 -1.14 2.58 13.77
C SER A 57 -2.11 2.85 14.94
N ARG A 58 -1.72 3.79 15.81
CA ARG A 58 -2.46 4.18 17.01
C ARG A 58 -3.85 4.76 16.72
N ASN A 59 -4.09 5.27 15.51
CA ASN A 59 -5.39 5.82 15.14
C ASN A 59 -6.45 4.70 15.16
N ARG A 60 -7.64 4.98 15.69
CA ARG A 60 -8.74 4.01 15.77
C ARG A 60 -9.78 4.16 14.66
N ASN A 61 -9.73 5.23 13.86
CA ASN A 61 -10.71 5.48 12.81
C ASN A 61 -10.48 4.50 11.63
N PRO A 62 -11.38 3.52 11.40
CA PRO A 62 -11.20 2.54 10.34
C PRO A 62 -11.38 3.14 8.94
N ILE A 63 -12.20 4.19 8.80
CA ILE A 63 -12.40 4.89 7.54
C ILE A 63 -11.10 5.57 7.12
N LEU A 64 -10.45 6.27 8.06
CA LEU A 64 -9.17 6.92 7.79
C LEU A 64 -8.09 5.90 7.41
N LYS A 65 -8.04 4.74 8.08
CA LYS A 65 -7.12 3.65 7.70
C LYS A 65 -7.36 3.17 6.28
N ALA A 66 -8.61 2.90 5.91
CA ALA A 66 -8.97 2.48 4.56
C ALA A 66 -8.57 3.52 3.50
N VAL A 67 -8.85 4.80 3.75
CA VAL A 67 -8.49 5.90 2.85
C VAL A 67 -6.97 6.01 2.70
N LEU A 68 -6.23 6.08 3.80
CA LEU A 68 -4.77 6.22 3.76
C LEU A 68 -4.09 5.01 3.10
N SER A 69 -4.51 3.79 3.43
CA SER A 69 -4.01 2.58 2.78
C SER A 69 -4.29 2.58 1.28
N GLY A 70 -5.51 2.97 0.87
CA GLY A 70 -5.85 3.11 -0.56
C GLY A 70 -4.95 4.14 -1.26
N CYS A 71 -4.82 5.34 -0.70
CA CYS A 71 -3.99 6.40 -1.28
C CYS A 71 -2.51 6.01 -1.39
N LEU A 72 -1.97 5.31 -0.40
CA LEU A 72 -0.57 4.87 -0.43
C LEU A 72 -0.32 3.74 -1.44
N ILE A 73 -1.28 2.82 -1.61
CA ILE A 73 -1.22 1.83 -2.69
C ILE A 73 -1.27 2.53 -4.06
N SER A 74 -2.17 3.50 -4.21
CA SER A 74 -2.27 4.30 -5.44
C SER A 74 -0.97 5.03 -5.74
N LEU A 75 -0.36 5.66 -4.73
CA LEU A 75 0.91 6.36 -4.87
C LEU A 75 2.06 5.41 -5.26
N HIS A 76 2.10 4.20 -4.70
CA HIS A 76 3.05 3.16 -5.09
C HIS A 76 2.89 2.75 -6.56
N ASP A 77 1.67 2.44 -7.00
CA ASP A 77 1.40 2.05 -8.39
C ASP A 77 1.74 3.20 -9.36
N ILE A 78 1.34 4.43 -9.04
CA ILE A 78 1.68 5.62 -9.84
C ILE A 78 3.19 5.79 -9.93
N SER A 79 3.94 5.62 -8.84
CA SER A 79 5.39 5.83 -8.87
C SER A 79 6.09 4.80 -9.75
N ILE A 80 5.67 3.53 -9.70
CA ILE A 80 6.20 2.48 -10.56
C ILE A 80 5.87 2.76 -12.03
N LYS A 81 4.62 3.12 -12.34
CA LYS A 81 4.17 3.40 -13.71
C LYS A 81 4.78 4.66 -14.33
N LEU A 82 5.11 5.68 -13.54
CA LEU A 82 5.67 6.93 -14.06
C LEU A 82 7.20 7.00 -13.99
N TYR A 83 7.83 6.27 -13.07
CA TYR A 83 9.25 6.44 -12.77
C TYR A 83 10.04 5.14 -12.74
N GLY A 84 9.41 3.97 -12.81
CA GLY A 84 10.11 2.69 -12.94
C GLY A 84 10.95 2.65 -14.22
N GLY A 85 12.17 2.10 -14.14
CA GLY A 85 13.02 1.95 -15.32
C GLY A 85 12.48 0.90 -16.30
N GLY A 86 12.98 0.96 -17.53
CA GLY A 86 12.62 0.05 -18.62
C GLY A 86 11.59 0.63 -19.59
N MET A 87 11.07 -0.24 -20.44
CA MET A 87 10.05 0.08 -21.44
C MET A 87 8.66 -0.17 -20.85
N HIS A 88 7.77 0.81 -20.95
CA HIS A 88 6.40 0.77 -20.42
C HIS A 88 5.43 0.37 -21.52
N ASP A 89 5.70 -0.77 -22.14
CA ASP A 89 4.85 -1.37 -23.16
C ASP A 89 3.68 -2.16 -22.51
N PRO A 90 2.74 -2.71 -23.31
CA PRO A 90 1.63 -3.48 -22.77
C PRO A 90 2.05 -4.69 -21.93
N GLN A 91 3.21 -5.29 -22.22
CA GLN A 91 3.73 -6.43 -21.46
C GLN A 91 4.22 -5.98 -20.08
N GLY A 92 5.03 -4.91 -20.02
CA GLY A 92 5.49 -4.29 -18.78
C GLY A 92 4.33 -3.84 -17.90
N GLN A 93 3.32 -3.21 -18.48
CA GLN A 93 2.08 -2.86 -17.75
C GLN A 93 1.37 -4.09 -17.20
N GLY A 94 1.29 -5.18 -17.96
CA GLY A 94 0.75 -6.45 -17.49
C GLY A 94 1.49 -6.99 -16.25
N VAL A 95 2.82 -6.90 -16.23
CA VAL A 95 3.65 -7.31 -15.08
C VAL A 95 3.40 -6.42 -13.86
N VAL A 96 3.31 -5.09 -14.05
CA VAL A 96 2.96 -4.16 -12.96
C VAL A 96 1.62 -4.53 -12.32
N HIS A 97 0.58 -4.72 -13.13
CA HIS A 97 -0.75 -5.08 -12.65
C HIS A 97 -0.76 -6.44 -11.95
N LEU A 98 -0.08 -7.46 -12.50
CA LEU A 98 0.00 -8.78 -11.89
C LEU A 98 0.58 -8.72 -10.47
N PHE A 99 1.74 -8.06 -10.30
CA PHE A 99 2.40 -7.96 -9.01
C PHE A 99 1.60 -7.09 -8.02
N LEU A 100 0.90 -6.06 -8.52
CA LEU A 100 -0.03 -5.29 -7.71
C LEU A 100 -1.20 -6.16 -7.23
N PHE A 101 -1.83 -6.96 -8.09
CA PHE A 101 -2.93 -7.86 -7.68
C PHE A 101 -2.50 -8.89 -6.64
N ILE A 102 -1.31 -9.49 -6.80
CA ILE A 102 -0.73 -10.38 -5.79
C ILE A 102 -0.59 -9.66 -4.44
N ALA A 103 -0.21 -8.39 -4.45
CA ALA A 103 -0.06 -7.58 -3.25
C ALA A 103 -1.39 -7.12 -2.62
N LEU A 104 -2.43 -6.91 -3.43
CA LEU A 104 -3.73 -6.41 -2.96
C LEU A 104 -4.43 -7.39 -2.01
N LEU A 105 -4.30 -8.69 -2.26
CA LEU A 105 -4.93 -9.72 -1.41
C LEU A 105 -4.41 -9.70 0.04
N PRO A 106 -3.09 -9.85 0.31
CA PRO A 106 -2.57 -9.75 1.67
C PRO A 106 -2.83 -8.38 2.29
N SER A 107 -2.73 -7.28 1.53
CA SER A 107 -3.09 -5.94 1.99
C SER A 107 -4.53 -5.84 2.50
N PHE A 108 -5.48 -6.39 1.74
CA PHE A 108 -6.89 -6.41 2.15
C PHE A 108 -7.09 -7.23 3.43
N LEU A 109 -6.47 -8.41 3.53
CA LEU A 109 -6.56 -9.26 4.72
C LEU A 109 -5.98 -8.57 5.96
N ILE A 110 -4.85 -7.87 5.82
CA ILE A 110 -4.23 -7.07 6.88
C ILE A 110 -5.18 -5.97 7.37
N LEU A 111 -5.77 -5.21 6.45
CA LEU A 111 -6.72 -4.15 6.81
C LEU A 111 -7.95 -4.73 7.51
N VAL A 112 -8.53 -5.82 6.99
CA VAL A 112 -9.69 -6.50 7.58
C VAL A 112 -9.38 -6.94 9.00
N ALA A 113 -8.25 -7.63 9.21
CA ALA A 113 -7.83 -8.09 10.53
C ALA A 113 -7.68 -6.92 11.52
N ALA A 114 -7.02 -5.83 11.12
CA ALA A 114 -6.82 -4.68 11.98
C ALA A 114 -8.14 -3.95 12.33
N VAL A 115 -9.06 -3.84 11.37
CA VAL A 115 -10.38 -3.20 11.57
C VAL A 115 -11.29 -4.07 12.45
N ASP A 116 -11.23 -5.40 12.32
CA ASP A 116 -12.07 -6.31 13.10
C ASP A 116 -11.58 -6.51 14.53
N GLN A 117 -10.27 -6.42 14.77
CA GLN A 117 -9.69 -6.44 16.11
C GLN A 117 -10.08 -5.20 16.95
N ASP A 118 -10.50 -4.10 16.33
CA ASP A 118 -11.01 -2.93 17.06
C ASP A 118 -12.47 -3.13 17.49
N GLY A 119 -12.64 -3.80 18.63
CA GLY A 119 -13.96 -4.05 19.23
C GLY A 119 -14.73 -2.80 19.65
N SER A 120 -14.09 -1.61 19.67
CA SER A 120 -14.75 -0.36 20.07
C SER A 120 -15.58 0.27 18.94
N THR A 121 -15.40 -0.18 17.70
CA THR A 121 -16.05 0.41 16.53
C THR A 121 -17.35 -0.32 16.15
N LYS A 122 -18.41 0.46 15.87
CA LYS A 122 -19.70 -0.05 15.38
C LYS A 122 -19.52 -0.96 14.15
N PRO A 123 -20.20 -2.13 14.07
CA PRO A 123 -20.08 -3.06 12.93
C PRO A 123 -20.34 -2.43 11.55
N LYS A 124 -21.30 -1.50 11.46
CA LYS A 124 -21.61 -0.78 10.21
C LYS A 124 -20.39 0.00 9.68
N VAL A 125 -19.68 0.71 10.57
CA VAL A 125 -18.50 1.50 10.19
C VAL A 125 -17.37 0.60 9.71
N ARG A 126 -17.17 -0.56 10.34
CA ARG A 126 -16.18 -1.56 9.91
C ARG A 126 -16.49 -2.09 8.50
N ARG A 127 -17.75 -2.40 8.21
CA ARG A 127 -18.18 -2.82 6.85
C ARG A 127 -17.94 -1.72 5.81
N VAL A 128 -18.31 -0.48 6.13
CA VAL A 128 -18.09 0.67 5.24
C VAL A 128 -16.60 0.86 4.96
N ALA A 129 -15.72 0.75 5.96
CA ALA A 129 -14.28 0.88 5.77
C ALA A 129 -13.71 -0.17 4.79
N LYS A 130 -14.12 -1.44 4.94
CA LYS A 130 -13.68 -2.53 4.05
C LYS A 130 -14.14 -2.31 2.61
N LEU A 131 -15.42 -1.92 2.44
CA LEU A 131 -15.97 -1.62 1.12
C LEU A 131 -15.28 -0.40 0.50
N LEU A 132 -15.05 0.65 1.29
CA LEU A 132 -14.38 1.86 0.85
C LEU A 132 -12.97 1.57 0.34
N PHE A 133 -12.20 0.72 1.02
CA PHE A 133 -10.89 0.29 0.54
C PHE A 133 -10.96 -0.35 -0.86
N VAL A 134 -11.88 -1.30 -1.05
CA VAL A 134 -12.06 -1.99 -2.34
C VAL A 134 -12.49 -1.00 -3.43
N VAL A 135 -13.41 -0.09 -3.12
CA VAL A 135 -13.88 0.93 -4.07
C VAL A 135 -12.76 1.89 -4.45
N LEU A 136 -11.96 2.38 -3.49
CA LEU A 136 -10.83 3.27 -3.77
C LEU A 136 -9.78 2.62 -4.66
N VAL A 137 -9.38 1.38 -4.35
CA VAL A 137 -8.44 0.63 -5.17
C VAL A 137 -9.03 0.36 -6.56
N GLY A 138 -10.31 0.01 -6.66
CA GLY A 138 -10.98 -0.21 -7.94
C GLY A 138 -11.00 1.05 -8.82
N ILE A 139 -11.36 2.20 -8.24
CA ILE A 139 -11.34 3.49 -8.93
C ILE A 139 -9.92 3.79 -9.42
N HIS A 140 -8.91 3.61 -8.56
CA HIS A 140 -7.50 3.81 -8.91
C HIS A 140 -7.10 2.97 -10.12
N LEU A 141 -7.34 1.66 -10.09
CA LEU A 141 -6.97 0.75 -11.18
C LEU A 141 -7.59 1.13 -12.53
N VAL A 142 -8.83 1.64 -12.52
CA VAL A 142 -9.50 2.12 -13.74
C VAL A 142 -8.85 3.40 -14.24
N VAL A 143 -8.67 4.38 -13.34
CA VAL A 143 -8.15 5.72 -13.69
C VAL A 143 -6.69 5.67 -14.14
N THR A 144 -5.88 4.76 -13.60
CA THR A 144 -4.44 4.65 -13.90
C THR A 144 -4.07 3.46 -14.78
N SER A 145 -5.05 2.85 -15.45
CA SER A 145 -4.86 1.67 -16.30
C SER A 145 -3.79 1.87 -17.38
N ASP A 146 -3.86 3.00 -18.09
CA ASP A 146 -2.92 3.35 -19.17
C ASP A 146 -1.83 4.34 -18.72
N LEU A 147 -1.68 4.57 -17.42
CA LEU A 147 -0.71 5.55 -16.91
C LEU A 147 0.72 5.10 -17.21
N GLY A 148 1.51 5.98 -17.84
CA GLY A 148 2.91 5.71 -18.20
C GLY A 148 3.10 4.88 -19.48
N ALA A 149 2.02 4.46 -20.15
CA ALA A 149 2.12 3.64 -21.35
C ALA A 149 2.94 4.32 -22.46
N GLY A 150 3.83 3.56 -23.10
CA GLY A 150 4.71 4.01 -24.18
C GLY A 150 5.96 4.77 -23.73
N GLN A 151 6.16 4.98 -22.43
CA GLN A 151 7.37 5.62 -21.91
C GLN A 151 8.56 4.66 -21.92
N CYS A 152 9.76 5.23 -22.07
CA CYS A 152 11.03 4.55 -21.88
C CYS A 152 11.86 5.37 -20.88
N ILE A 153 12.30 4.72 -19.80
CA ILE A 153 13.06 5.35 -18.71
C ILE A 153 14.32 4.52 -18.49
N ASN A 154 15.50 5.13 -18.66
CA ASN A 154 16.79 4.45 -18.54
C ASN A 154 16.94 3.23 -19.48
N CYS A 155 16.27 3.28 -20.63
CA CYS A 155 16.70 2.62 -21.85
C CYS A 155 17.52 3.62 -22.69
#